data_AF-A0AAV0N1U4-F1
#
_entry.id   AF-A0AAV0N1U4-F1
#
_cell.length_a   1.000
_cell.length_b   1.000
_cell.length_c   1.000
_cell.angle_alpha   90.00
_cell.angle_beta   90.00
_cell.angle_gamma   90.00
#
_symmetry.space_group_name_H-M   'P 1'
#
loop_
_entity.id
_entity.type
_entity.pdbx_description
1 polymer ?
#
loop_
_entity_poly.entity_id
_entity_poly.type
_entity_poly.pdbx_seq_one_letter_code
_entity_poly.pdbx_strand_id
1 'polypeptide(L)'
;MAASSSPPHHVPTALTLLFILVSATTTNGSIGVNYGTVADDLPPPGEVARFLLQSTVINRVRIFDPNPELIQAFAHTGIQITVTVPNDQIPRLANLSFAQQWIKSYIQPYFPATNLVRILVGNEVLSTGNRLLIGTLVPAMQTLHAALAGASLDRRIQISTPHSLGILSASTPPSAGKFHGGYDVHILKPLLGFLRSTNSPFMINPYPFFGCSEETLDYALFRPNLGFLDPNTRIRYTNMLDAQLDAVFSAMKSLGFGDLEIVIAETGWPSKGEPSQIGAGQENAAQYNRNLMRHVNSGDGTPLMPNRTFETYIFSLFNEDLKPGPTCERNFGLFGPDLTPAYDVGILRPTVSTAVAARQYCNAAALLSSSVAILLLTMGN
;
A
#
# COMPACT_ATOMS: atom_id res chain seq x y z
N MET A 1 30.68 -68.29 37.14
CA MET A 1 30.44 -69.05 35.89
C MET A 1 28.94 -69.17 35.70
N ALA A 2 28.47 -68.75 34.51
CA ALA A 2 27.24 -69.08 33.76
C ALA A 2 26.05 -69.75 34.49
N ALA A 3 24.78 -69.57 34.14
CA ALA A 3 23.99 -68.67 33.29
C ALA A 3 22.54 -69.18 33.46
N SER A 4 21.52 -68.32 33.50
CA SER A 4 20.16 -68.76 33.14
C SER A 4 19.33 -67.58 32.63
N SER A 5 18.81 -67.77 31.43
CA SER A 5 18.02 -66.88 30.58
C SER A 5 16.59 -66.65 31.06
N SER A 6 16.07 -65.44 30.84
CA SER A 6 14.63 -65.12 30.72
C SER A 6 14.42 -64.08 29.60
N PRO A 7 13.24 -64.07 28.93
CA PRO A 7 13.06 -63.52 27.58
C PRO A 7 12.77 -62.00 27.57
N PRO A 8 12.96 -61.30 26.43
CA PRO A 8 12.62 -59.89 26.33
C PRO A 8 11.11 -59.70 26.13
N HIS A 9 10.51 -58.85 26.98
CA HIS A 9 9.18 -58.32 26.77
C HIS A 9 9.18 -57.36 25.57
N HIS A 10 8.37 -57.66 24.55
CA HIS A 10 8.07 -56.75 23.46
C HIS A 10 7.24 -55.57 23.99
N VAL A 11 7.82 -54.37 23.98
CA VAL A 11 7.07 -53.11 24.11
C VAL A 11 6.77 -52.61 22.69
N PRO A 12 5.50 -52.43 22.29
CA PRO A 12 5.20 -51.84 21.00
C PRO A 12 5.45 -50.34 21.08
N THR A 13 6.52 -49.87 20.44
CA THR A 13 6.72 -48.44 20.14
C THR A 13 5.63 -47.98 19.18
N ALA A 14 4.61 -47.32 19.73
CA ALA A 14 3.62 -46.57 18.96
C ALA A 14 4.35 -45.40 18.28
N LEU A 15 4.54 -45.51 16.97
CA LEU A 15 5.11 -44.46 16.13
C LEU A 15 4.01 -43.43 15.83
N THR A 16 3.91 -42.39 16.64
CA THR A 16 3.00 -41.26 16.40
C THR A 16 3.59 -40.41 15.28
N LEU A 17 3.09 -40.56 14.03
CA LEU A 17 3.41 -39.64 12.94
C LEU A 17 2.74 -38.29 13.21
N LEU A 18 3.53 -37.32 13.67
CA LEU A 18 3.15 -35.91 13.71
C LEU A 18 3.09 -35.37 12.27
N PHE A 19 1.89 -35.28 11.70
CA PHE A 19 1.66 -34.51 10.48
C PHE A 19 1.89 -33.03 10.79
N ILE A 20 3.12 -32.56 10.57
CA ILE A 20 3.41 -31.13 10.47
C ILE A 20 2.79 -30.67 9.15
N LEU A 21 1.59 -30.09 9.23
CA LEU A 21 1.04 -29.29 8.15
C LEU A 21 1.95 -28.06 8.02
N VAL A 22 2.98 -28.15 7.17
CA VAL A 22 3.69 -26.97 6.70
C VAL A 22 2.71 -26.27 5.79
N SER A 23 1.89 -25.38 6.36
CA SER A 23 1.24 -24.34 5.58
C SER A 23 2.37 -23.54 4.97
N ALA A 24 2.63 -23.77 3.67
CA ALA A 24 3.38 -22.83 2.88
C ALA A 24 2.57 -21.53 2.85
N THR A 25 2.75 -20.68 3.86
CA THR A 25 2.43 -19.28 3.71
C THR A 25 3.44 -18.77 2.70
N THR A 26 3.05 -18.78 1.43
CA THR A 26 3.68 -17.89 0.46
C THR A 26 3.55 -16.50 1.09
N THR A 27 4.66 -15.96 1.57
CA THR A 27 4.73 -14.58 2.04
C THR A 27 4.61 -13.69 0.81
N ASN A 28 3.41 -13.65 0.24
CA ASN A 28 3.05 -12.71 -0.80
C ASN A 28 3.14 -11.33 -0.13
N GLY A 29 3.93 -10.41 -0.71
CA GLY A 29 3.84 -9.00 -0.36
C GLY A 29 2.36 -8.60 -0.36
N SER A 30 1.88 -8.05 0.75
CA SER A 30 0.44 -7.78 0.85
C SER A 30 0.11 -6.53 0.03
N ILE A 31 -0.58 -6.74 -1.10
CA ILE A 31 -1.10 -5.65 -1.93
C ILE A 31 -2.40 -5.12 -1.33
N GLY A 32 -2.36 -3.85 -0.95
CA GLY A 32 -3.52 -3.04 -0.63
C GLY A 32 -3.80 -1.99 -1.71
N VAL A 33 -4.87 -1.24 -1.49
CA VAL A 33 -5.26 -0.12 -2.35
C VAL A 33 -5.71 1.08 -1.51
N ASN A 34 -5.44 2.27 -2.01
CA ASN A 34 -6.00 3.51 -1.50
C ASN A 34 -7.39 3.72 -2.07
N TYR A 35 -8.41 3.73 -1.21
CA TYR A 35 -9.79 4.05 -1.58
C TYR A 35 -10.07 5.52 -1.26
N GLY A 36 -9.68 6.38 -2.20
CA GLY A 36 -10.02 7.80 -2.20
C GLY A 36 -11.46 8.02 -2.68
N THR A 37 -12.09 9.08 -2.17
CA THR A 37 -13.50 9.40 -2.41
C THR A 37 -13.71 10.85 -2.82
N VAL A 38 -12.69 11.51 -3.36
CA VAL A 38 -12.82 12.87 -3.91
C VAL A 38 -13.38 12.78 -5.34
N ALA A 39 -14.61 12.28 -5.45
CA ALA A 39 -15.36 12.08 -6.68
C ALA A 39 -16.87 12.05 -6.42
N ASP A 40 -17.68 12.27 -7.46
CA ASP A 40 -19.15 12.23 -7.38
C ASP A 40 -19.81 11.07 -8.17
N ASP A 41 -19.01 10.23 -8.82
CA ASP A 41 -19.47 9.13 -9.68
C ASP A 41 -19.16 7.71 -9.14
N LEU A 42 -18.61 7.60 -7.93
CA LEU A 42 -18.16 6.32 -7.37
C LEU A 42 -19.31 5.37 -6.98
N PRO A 43 -19.10 4.03 -7.09
CA PRO A 43 -20.06 3.06 -6.58
C PRO A 43 -20.31 3.18 -5.08
N PRO A 44 -21.47 2.72 -4.61
CA PRO A 44 -21.75 2.60 -3.18
C PRO A 44 -20.68 1.75 -2.46
N PRO A 45 -20.25 2.13 -1.24
CA PRO A 45 -19.17 1.44 -0.52
C PRO A 45 -19.36 -0.08 -0.35
N GLY A 46 -20.60 -0.52 -0.11
CA GLY A 46 -20.92 -1.94 0.01
C GLY A 46 -20.75 -2.74 -1.28
N GLU A 47 -20.90 -2.10 -2.44
CA GLU A 47 -20.61 -2.71 -3.73
C GLU A 47 -19.09 -2.82 -3.95
N VAL A 48 -18.36 -1.76 -3.62
CA VAL A 48 -16.88 -1.76 -3.67
C VAL A 48 -16.30 -2.86 -2.77
N ALA A 49 -16.76 -2.98 -1.53
CA ALA A 49 -16.29 -4.00 -0.60
C ALA A 49 -16.55 -5.42 -1.13
N ARG A 50 -17.74 -5.67 -1.70
CA ARG A 50 -18.08 -6.96 -2.32
C ARG A 50 -17.22 -7.24 -3.54
N PHE A 51 -17.01 -6.25 -4.40
CA PHE A 51 -16.15 -6.36 -5.57
C PHE A 51 -14.72 -6.72 -5.19
N LEU A 52 -14.12 -6.01 -4.23
CA LEU A 52 -12.77 -6.30 -3.77
C LEU A 52 -12.66 -7.74 -3.21
N LEU A 53 -13.62 -8.15 -2.37
CA LEU A 53 -13.66 -9.48 -1.76
C LEU A 53 -13.78 -10.61 -2.79
N GLN A 54 -14.65 -10.43 -3.80
CA GLN A 54 -15.02 -11.51 -4.72
C GLN A 54 -14.15 -11.54 -5.98
N SER A 55 -13.71 -10.37 -6.44
CA SER A 55 -13.15 -10.22 -7.79
C SER A 55 -11.66 -9.94 -7.82
N THR A 56 -11.05 -9.53 -6.71
CA THR A 56 -9.64 -9.08 -6.69
C THR A 56 -8.77 -9.86 -5.71
N VAL A 57 -7.45 -9.74 -5.87
CA VAL A 57 -6.47 -10.22 -4.89
C VAL A 57 -6.20 -9.22 -3.74
N ILE A 58 -6.82 -8.03 -3.79
CA ILE A 58 -6.65 -6.98 -2.78
C ILE A 58 -7.27 -7.45 -1.47
N ASN A 59 -6.48 -7.39 -0.39
CA ASN A 59 -6.90 -7.77 0.96
C ASN A 59 -6.70 -6.67 2.00
N ARG A 60 -6.27 -5.48 1.57
CA ARG A 60 -6.04 -4.29 2.39
C ARG A 60 -6.61 -3.06 1.71
N VAL A 61 -7.29 -2.21 2.47
CA VAL A 61 -7.82 -0.93 1.99
C VAL A 61 -7.42 0.16 2.96
N ARG A 62 -6.90 1.26 2.43
CA ARG A 62 -6.70 2.51 3.17
C ARG A 62 -7.78 3.51 2.76
N ILE A 63 -8.45 4.09 3.75
CA ILE A 63 -9.40 5.20 3.58
C ILE A 63 -8.82 6.49 4.20
N PHE A 64 -9.22 7.64 3.68
CA PHE A 64 -8.58 8.94 3.99
C PHE A 64 -9.26 9.74 5.11
N ASP A 65 -10.40 9.25 5.61
CA ASP A 65 -11.13 9.79 6.74
C ASP A 65 -11.92 8.67 7.45
N PRO A 66 -12.43 8.89 8.67
CA PRO A 66 -13.15 7.87 9.43
C PRO A 66 -14.64 7.77 9.05
N ASN A 67 -14.97 7.78 7.76
CA ASN A 67 -16.35 7.67 7.28
C ASN A 67 -17.03 6.38 7.78
N PRO A 68 -18.12 6.47 8.56
CA PRO A 68 -18.91 5.33 9.03
C PRO A 68 -19.34 4.35 7.94
N GLU A 69 -19.80 4.85 6.79
CA GLU A 69 -20.33 4.04 5.70
C GLU A 69 -19.22 3.24 5.03
N LEU A 70 -18.04 3.86 4.83
CA LEU A 70 -16.86 3.17 4.32
C LEU A 70 -16.43 2.06 5.28
N ILE A 71 -16.28 2.35 6.57
CA ILE A 71 -15.81 1.35 7.54
C ILE A 71 -16.81 0.18 7.68
N GLN A 72 -18.11 0.50 7.72
CA GLN A 72 -19.17 -0.51 7.86
C GLN A 72 -19.29 -1.40 6.62
N ALA A 73 -19.05 -0.87 5.42
CA ALA A 73 -19.13 -1.64 4.18
C ALA A 73 -18.19 -2.86 4.15
N PHE A 74 -17.06 -2.80 4.88
CA PHE A 74 -16.09 -3.89 4.97
C PHE A 74 -16.34 -4.86 6.13
N ALA A 75 -17.43 -4.72 6.89
CA ALA A 75 -17.79 -5.65 7.95
C ALA A 75 -17.90 -7.09 7.42
N HIS A 76 -17.30 -8.04 8.14
CA HIS A 76 -17.28 -9.47 7.84
C HIS A 76 -16.62 -9.87 6.51
N THR A 77 -15.94 -8.95 5.82
CA THR A 77 -15.20 -9.25 4.58
C THR A 77 -13.83 -9.88 4.86
N GLY A 78 -13.25 -9.63 6.04
CA GLY A 78 -11.88 -10.00 6.39
C GLY A 78 -10.80 -9.09 5.77
N ILE A 79 -11.16 -8.23 4.81
CA ILE A 79 -10.28 -7.21 4.24
C ILE A 79 -9.82 -6.27 5.35
N GLN A 80 -8.51 -6.06 5.44
CA GLN A 80 -7.89 -5.23 6.47
C GLN A 80 -8.08 -3.75 6.14
N ILE A 81 -8.58 -2.99 7.11
CA ILE A 81 -8.87 -1.56 6.95
C ILE A 81 -7.88 -0.72 7.74
N THR A 82 -7.28 0.24 7.02
CA THR A 82 -6.48 1.33 7.58
C THR A 82 -7.26 2.63 7.47
N VAL A 83 -7.49 3.30 8.59
CA VAL A 83 -8.28 4.55 8.64
C VAL A 83 -7.35 5.73 8.86
N THR A 84 -7.50 6.80 8.08
CA THR A 84 -6.70 8.02 8.23
C THR A 84 -7.48 9.05 9.05
N VAL A 85 -6.81 9.67 10.00
CA VAL A 85 -7.25 10.88 10.71
C VAL A 85 -7.01 12.07 9.79
N PRO A 86 -8.03 12.89 9.48
CA PRO A 86 -7.84 14.13 8.73
C PRO A 86 -6.84 15.08 9.41
N ASN A 87 -6.00 15.75 8.61
CA ASN A 87 -4.90 16.59 9.10
C ASN A 87 -5.37 17.67 10.09
N ASP A 88 -6.54 18.26 9.87
CA ASP A 88 -7.12 19.31 10.72
C ASP A 88 -7.52 18.83 12.13
N GLN A 89 -7.69 17.52 12.34
CA GLN A 89 -8.03 16.95 13.64
C GLN A 89 -6.80 16.69 14.53
N ILE A 90 -5.60 16.64 13.95
CA ILE A 90 -4.35 16.27 14.67
C ILE A 90 -4.14 17.08 15.95
N PRO A 91 -4.27 18.42 15.97
CA PRO A 91 -3.98 19.18 17.20
C PRO A 91 -4.91 18.84 18.36
N ARG A 92 -6.16 18.49 18.08
CA ARG A 92 -7.15 18.12 19.10
C ARG A 92 -6.86 16.75 19.69
N LEU A 93 -6.29 15.84 18.89
CA LEU A 93 -5.98 14.48 19.32
C LEU A 93 -4.83 14.42 20.32
N ALA A 94 -3.99 15.46 20.41
CA ALA A 94 -3.03 15.59 21.51
C ALA A 94 -3.70 15.72 22.91
N ASN A 95 -5.02 15.85 22.99
CA ASN A 95 -5.79 15.73 24.22
C ASN A 95 -6.33 14.28 24.38
N LEU A 96 -6.00 13.62 25.49
CA LEU A 96 -6.40 12.22 25.73
C LEU A 96 -7.92 12.02 25.74
N SER A 97 -8.69 12.90 26.38
CA SER A 97 -10.16 12.77 26.43
C SER A 97 -10.78 12.86 25.03
N PHE A 98 -10.24 13.75 24.18
CA PHE A 98 -10.65 13.84 22.79
C PHE A 98 -10.26 12.58 22.00
N ALA A 99 -9.04 12.06 22.18
CA ALA A 99 -8.61 10.82 21.55
C ALA A 99 -9.48 9.61 21.97
N GLN A 100 -9.83 9.49 23.24
CA GLN A 100 -10.76 8.46 23.74
C GLN A 100 -12.14 8.58 23.10
N GLN A 101 -12.67 9.80 22.98
CA GLN A 101 -13.94 10.04 22.29
C GLN A 101 -13.83 9.69 20.80
N TRP A 102 -12.73 10.03 20.15
CA TRP A 102 -12.49 9.71 18.75
C TRP A 102 -12.49 8.19 18.50
N ILE A 103 -11.77 7.42 19.32
CA ILE A 103 -11.76 5.95 19.26
C ILE A 103 -13.16 5.38 19.50
N LYS A 104 -13.89 5.90 20.49
CA LYS A 104 -15.26 5.47 20.81
C LYS A 104 -16.25 5.74 19.68
N SER A 105 -16.08 6.84 18.96
CA SER A 105 -16.98 7.23 17.87
C SER A 105 -16.66 6.51 16.56
N TYR A 106 -15.38 6.36 16.22
CA TYR A 106 -14.97 5.99 14.85
C TYR A 106 -14.36 4.60 14.73
N ILE A 107 -13.96 3.96 15.84
CA ILE A 107 -13.24 2.68 15.82
C ILE A 107 -14.03 1.60 16.54
N GLN A 108 -14.37 1.81 17.81
CA GLN A 108 -15.05 0.81 18.63
C GLN A 108 -16.37 0.29 18.04
N PRO A 109 -17.24 1.10 17.40
CA PRO A 109 -18.54 0.62 16.91
C PRO A 109 -18.42 -0.45 15.81
N TYR A 110 -17.29 -0.50 15.11
CA TYR A 110 -17.07 -1.39 13.97
C TYR A 110 -16.24 -2.63 14.35
N PHE A 111 -15.67 -2.67 15.55
CA PHE A 111 -14.84 -3.79 16.00
C PHE A 111 -15.68 -4.83 16.77
N PRO A 112 -15.52 -6.15 16.54
CA PRO A 112 -14.57 -6.80 15.63
C PRO A 112 -15.13 -7.12 14.23
N ALA A 113 -16.32 -6.60 13.87
CA ALA A 113 -16.97 -6.93 12.61
C ALA A 113 -16.13 -6.50 11.39
N THR A 114 -15.58 -5.29 11.41
CA THR A 114 -14.61 -4.79 10.43
C THR A 114 -13.19 -5.04 10.94
N ASN A 115 -12.32 -5.55 10.06
CA ASN A 115 -10.94 -5.88 10.38
C ASN A 115 -10.04 -4.63 10.36
N LEU A 116 -10.24 -3.74 11.35
CA LEU A 116 -9.43 -2.53 11.53
C LEU A 116 -8.04 -2.91 12.06
N VAL A 117 -6.98 -2.56 11.32
CA VAL A 117 -5.60 -2.95 11.65
C VAL A 117 -4.69 -1.76 11.94
N ARG A 118 -5.05 -0.56 11.46
CA ARG A 118 -4.17 0.61 11.59
C ARG A 118 -4.95 1.92 11.54
N ILE A 119 -4.49 2.89 12.33
CA ILE A 119 -4.91 4.29 12.24
C ILE A 119 -3.70 5.12 11.81
N LEU A 120 -3.88 5.96 10.79
CA LEU A 120 -2.86 6.88 10.30
C LEU A 120 -3.17 8.29 10.80
N VAL A 121 -2.25 8.89 11.54
CA VAL A 121 -2.42 10.26 12.04
C VAL A 121 -1.99 11.23 10.94
N GLY A 122 -2.97 11.69 10.16
CA GLY A 122 -2.74 12.58 9.03
C GLY A 122 -2.24 11.88 7.76
N ASN A 123 -2.01 12.70 6.74
CA ASN A 123 -1.32 12.36 5.50
C ASN A 123 -0.31 13.46 5.15
N GLU A 124 0.95 13.07 4.95
CA GLU A 124 2.05 13.96 4.56
C GLU A 124 2.17 15.23 5.41
N VAL A 125 1.95 15.10 6.72
CA VAL A 125 1.82 16.24 7.66
C VAL A 125 3.02 17.19 7.61
N LEU A 126 4.23 16.66 7.44
CA LEU A 126 5.46 17.46 7.35
C LEU A 126 5.52 18.30 6.07
N SER A 127 4.90 17.84 4.96
CA SER A 127 4.81 18.61 3.71
C SER A 127 3.93 19.85 3.84
N THR A 128 3.04 19.90 4.85
CA THR A 128 2.11 21.04 5.01
C THR A 128 2.82 22.33 5.42
N GLY A 129 4.04 22.24 5.98
CA GLY A 129 4.75 23.38 6.59
C GLY A 129 4.03 23.99 7.81
N ASN A 130 2.89 23.44 8.23
CA ASN A 130 2.09 23.98 9.32
C ASN A 130 2.70 23.55 10.66
N ARG A 131 3.30 24.52 11.37
CA ARG A 131 4.00 24.28 12.64
C ARG A 131 3.12 23.65 13.71
N LEU A 132 1.82 23.99 13.76
CA LEU A 132 0.90 23.40 14.73
C LEU A 132 0.67 21.92 14.42
N LEU A 133 0.38 21.57 13.16
CA LEU A 133 0.18 20.19 12.75
C LEU A 133 1.43 19.34 12.98
N ILE A 134 2.60 19.85 12.55
CA ILE A 134 3.89 19.16 12.71
C ILE A 134 4.24 18.99 14.19
N GLY A 135 4.10 20.05 14.99
CA GLY A 135 4.43 20.02 16.42
C GLY A 135 3.51 19.15 17.26
N THR A 136 2.28 18.89 16.80
CA THR A 136 1.29 18.07 17.51
C THR A 136 1.18 16.64 17.00
N LEU A 137 1.86 16.29 15.90
CA LEU A 137 1.81 14.97 15.27
C LEU A 137 2.18 13.83 16.23
N VAL A 138 3.40 13.84 16.78
CA VAL A 138 3.87 12.78 17.69
C VAL A 138 3.04 12.74 18.99
N PRO A 139 2.74 13.88 19.64
CA PRO A 139 1.80 13.88 20.78
C PRO A 139 0.44 13.25 20.46
N ALA A 140 -0.16 13.55 19.31
CA ALA A 140 -1.44 12.98 18.89
C ALA A 140 -1.37 11.46 18.64
N MET A 141 -0.26 10.97 18.08
CA MET A 141 -0.01 9.53 17.93
C MET A 141 0.07 8.82 19.29
N GLN A 142 0.79 9.42 20.25
CA GLN A 142 0.96 8.88 21.59
C GLN A 142 -0.37 8.80 22.36
N THR A 143 -1.19 9.86 22.30
CA THR A 143 -2.49 9.90 22.97
C THR A 143 -3.51 8.97 22.33
N LEU A 144 -3.52 8.83 21.00
CA LEU A 144 -4.34 7.84 20.31
C LEU A 144 -3.94 6.41 20.70
N HIS A 145 -2.65 6.11 20.79
CA HIS A 145 -2.19 4.81 21.26
C HIS A 145 -2.60 4.55 22.72
N ALA A 146 -2.47 5.55 23.61
CA ALA A 146 -2.96 5.44 24.98
C ALA A 146 -4.48 5.22 25.07
N ALA A 147 -5.26 5.87 24.20
CA ALA A 147 -6.70 5.65 24.09
C ALA A 147 -7.03 4.22 23.60
N LEU A 148 -6.29 3.70 22.61
CA LEU A 148 -6.40 2.30 22.17
C LEU A 148 -6.06 1.32 23.29
N ALA A 149 -5.01 1.60 24.08
CA ALA A 149 -4.63 0.76 25.22
C ALA A 149 -5.72 0.74 26.30
N GLY A 150 -6.31 1.90 26.61
CA GLY A 150 -7.47 1.99 27.49
C GLY A 150 -8.70 1.22 26.98
N ALA A 151 -8.82 1.06 25.66
CA ALA A 151 -9.84 0.24 25.01
C ALA A 151 -9.43 -1.22 24.76
N SER A 152 -8.23 -1.65 25.17
CA SER A 152 -7.64 -2.97 24.89
C SER A 152 -7.54 -3.31 23.39
N LEU A 153 -7.34 -2.31 22.54
CA LEU A 153 -7.20 -2.43 21.08
C LEU A 153 -5.77 -2.18 20.58
N ASP A 154 -4.87 -1.75 21.45
CA ASP A 154 -3.47 -1.38 21.14
C ASP A 154 -2.66 -2.53 20.53
N ARG A 155 -2.98 -3.78 20.87
CA ARG A 155 -2.33 -4.97 20.29
C ARG A 155 -2.88 -5.37 18.92
N ARG A 156 -3.99 -4.76 18.49
CA ARG A 156 -4.71 -5.11 17.26
C ARG A 156 -4.64 -4.00 16.23
N ILE A 157 -4.54 -2.74 16.67
CA ILE A 157 -4.56 -1.56 15.83
C ILE A 157 -3.26 -0.79 16.03
N GLN A 158 -2.44 -0.75 14.98
CA GLN A 158 -1.20 0.03 14.95
C GLN A 158 -1.50 1.53 14.74
N ILE A 159 -0.61 2.40 15.24
CA ILE A 159 -0.63 3.84 14.96
C ILE A 159 0.58 4.19 14.10
N SER A 160 0.37 4.84 12.96
CA SER A 160 1.47 5.38 12.15
C SER A 160 1.07 6.70 11.48
N THR A 161 1.90 7.22 10.59
CA THR A 161 1.63 8.40 9.76
C THR A 161 2.44 8.29 8.47
N PRO A 162 1.81 8.45 7.29
CA PRO A 162 2.48 8.38 6.01
C PRO A 162 3.16 9.70 5.64
N HIS A 163 4.35 9.60 5.07
CA HIS A 163 5.17 10.74 4.69
C HIS A 163 5.46 10.77 3.20
N SER A 164 5.40 11.96 2.59
CA SER A 164 6.03 12.19 1.29
C SER A 164 7.54 11.95 1.38
N LEU A 165 8.20 11.73 0.25
CA LEU A 165 9.66 11.71 0.20
C LEU A 165 10.30 13.09 0.42
N GLY A 166 9.51 14.16 0.47
CA GLY A 166 9.95 15.52 0.82
C GLY A 166 10.45 15.66 2.25
N ILE A 167 10.40 14.61 3.07
CA ILE A 167 11.08 14.56 4.37
C ILE A 167 12.60 14.39 4.24
N LEU A 168 13.10 14.01 3.06
CA LEU A 168 14.52 13.82 2.77
C LEU A 168 15.15 15.11 2.20
N SER A 169 16.23 15.55 2.83
CA SER A 169 17.10 16.61 2.28
C SER A 169 18.09 16.09 1.25
N ALA A 170 18.40 14.80 1.29
CA ALA A 170 19.21 14.10 0.32
C ALA A 170 18.65 12.71 0.09
N SER A 171 18.58 12.28 -1.17
CA SER A 171 18.08 10.96 -1.59
C SER A 171 18.89 10.33 -2.74
N THR A 172 19.79 11.10 -3.37
CA THR A 172 20.67 10.63 -4.44
C THR A 172 22.13 10.95 -4.08
N PRO A 173 23.02 9.94 -4.00
CA PRO A 173 22.70 8.52 -4.13
C PRO A 173 21.91 7.97 -2.91
N PRO A 174 21.22 6.81 -3.03
CA PRO A 174 20.41 6.25 -1.95
C PRO A 174 21.15 6.07 -0.62
N SER A 175 22.42 5.66 -0.66
CA SER A 175 23.26 5.53 0.55
C SER A 175 23.50 6.83 1.31
N ALA A 176 23.32 7.99 0.66
CA ALA A 176 23.44 9.31 1.28
C ALA A 176 22.09 9.84 1.78
N GLY A 177 21.04 9.01 1.76
CA GLY A 177 19.71 9.32 2.25
C GLY A 177 19.73 9.98 3.62
N LYS A 178 19.14 11.18 3.73
CA LYS A 178 19.15 11.97 4.97
C LYS A 178 17.88 12.80 5.12
N PHE A 179 17.29 12.79 6.31
CA PHE A 179 16.17 13.66 6.66
C PHE A 179 16.57 15.14 6.70
N HIS A 180 15.62 16.06 6.58
CA HIS A 180 15.87 17.49 6.79
C HIS A 180 16.37 17.78 8.20
N GLY A 181 17.42 18.60 8.30
CA GLY A 181 17.98 19.07 9.57
C GLY A 181 16.93 19.81 10.40
N GLY A 182 16.89 19.53 11.69
CA GLY A 182 15.88 20.03 12.63
C GLY A 182 14.68 19.08 12.72
N TYR A 183 14.11 18.65 11.59
CA TYR A 183 13.05 17.63 11.60
C TYR A 183 13.58 16.26 12.02
N ASP A 184 14.79 15.90 11.60
CA ASP A 184 15.50 14.68 12.00
C ASP A 184 15.56 14.51 13.53
N VAL A 185 15.92 15.57 14.26
CA VAL A 185 16.07 15.54 15.72
C VAL A 185 14.74 15.73 16.45
N HIS A 186 13.93 16.72 16.05
CA HIS A 186 12.79 17.15 16.86
C HIS A 186 11.47 16.46 16.52
N ILE A 187 11.35 15.89 15.32
CA ILE A 187 10.09 15.31 14.83
C ILE A 187 10.27 13.82 14.51
N LEU A 188 11.17 13.51 13.57
CA LEU A 188 11.34 12.16 13.03
C LEU A 188 11.98 11.21 14.02
N LYS A 189 13.02 11.60 14.76
CA LYS A 189 13.61 10.72 15.79
C LYS A 189 12.61 10.35 16.91
N PRO A 190 11.84 11.28 17.50
CA PRO A 190 10.76 10.94 18.44
C PRO A 190 9.67 10.06 17.82
N LEU A 191 9.26 10.35 16.58
CA LEU A 191 8.30 9.55 15.82
C LEU A 191 8.79 8.11 15.64
N LEU A 192 10.01 7.92 15.14
CA LEU A 192 10.63 6.61 14.96
C LEU A 192 10.78 5.87 16.30
N GLY A 193 11.12 6.58 17.37
CA GLY A 193 11.12 6.04 18.74
C GLY A 193 9.76 5.50 19.17
N PHE A 194 8.69 6.29 18.94
CA PHE A 194 7.32 5.88 19.21
C PHE A 194 6.92 4.64 18.38
N LEU A 195 7.17 4.67 17.06
CA LEU A 195 6.86 3.55 16.17
C LEU A 195 7.54 2.25 16.62
N ARG A 196 8.84 2.32 16.98
CA ARG A 196 9.58 1.15 17.50
C ARG A 196 8.97 0.64 18.80
N SER A 197 8.67 1.53 19.74
CA SER A 197 8.12 1.15 21.05
C SER A 197 6.73 0.51 20.97
N THR A 198 5.98 0.79 19.90
CA THR A 198 4.60 0.31 19.67
C THR A 198 4.52 -0.76 18.59
N ASN A 199 5.66 -1.25 18.09
CA ASN A 199 5.73 -2.22 16.99
C ASN A 199 4.89 -1.78 15.77
N SER A 200 4.97 -0.49 15.42
CA SER A 200 4.27 0.12 14.28
C SER A 200 5.25 0.45 13.16
N PRO A 201 4.85 0.36 11.87
CA PRO A 201 5.73 0.62 10.75
C PRO A 201 5.94 2.11 10.49
N PHE A 202 7.05 2.46 9.88
CA PHE A 202 7.25 3.76 9.22
C PHE A 202 6.62 3.73 7.84
N MET A 203 5.79 4.73 7.52
CA MET A 203 4.98 4.73 6.30
C MET A 203 5.42 5.86 5.37
N ILE A 204 5.59 5.54 4.09
CA ILE A 204 6.03 6.51 3.08
C ILE A 204 5.18 6.43 1.80
N ASN A 205 5.15 7.54 1.07
CA ASN A 205 4.50 7.69 -0.23
C ASN A 205 5.56 7.85 -1.35
N PRO A 206 6.30 6.78 -1.71
CA PRO A 206 7.29 6.84 -2.78
C PRO A 206 6.63 6.82 -4.15
N TYR A 207 6.75 7.92 -4.89
CA TYR A 207 6.25 8.02 -6.26
C TYR A 207 7.42 8.23 -7.23
N PRO A 208 7.88 7.17 -7.92
CA PRO A 208 8.78 7.30 -9.06
C PRO A 208 8.25 8.25 -10.15
N PHE A 209 6.93 8.28 -10.36
CA PHE A 209 6.28 9.15 -11.33
C PHE A 209 6.69 10.63 -11.18
N PHE A 210 6.63 11.18 -9.95
CA PHE A 210 6.95 12.60 -9.72
C PHE A 210 8.44 12.93 -9.81
N GLY A 211 9.31 11.92 -9.75
CA GLY A 211 10.76 12.08 -9.81
C GLY A 211 11.39 11.75 -11.17
N CYS A 212 10.60 11.28 -12.14
CA CYS A 212 11.13 10.80 -13.42
C CYS A 212 11.25 11.91 -14.48
N SER A 213 12.14 11.66 -15.42
CA SER A 213 12.39 12.41 -16.65
C SER A 213 12.29 11.45 -17.84
N GLU A 214 12.40 11.96 -19.07
CA GLU A 214 12.40 11.10 -20.26
C GLU A 214 13.54 10.07 -20.22
N GLU A 215 14.73 10.47 -19.76
CA GLU A 215 15.91 9.60 -19.67
C GLU A 215 15.82 8.56 -18.54
N THR A 216 14.99 8.82 -17.52
CA THR A 216 14.83 7.96 -16.35
C THR A 216 13.50 7.21 -16.34
N LEU A 217 12.69 7.33 -17.40
CA LEU A 217 11.38 6.71 -17.50
C LEU A 217 11.46 5.18 -17.38
N ASP A 218 12.40 4.55 -18.09
CA ASP A 218 12.58 3.09 -18.02
C ASP A 218 13.02 2.63 -16.61
N TYR A 219 13.85 3.44 -15.94
CA TYR A 219 14.25 3.22 -14.55
C TYR A 219 13.08 3.38 -13.57
N ALA A 220 12.17 4.33 -13.82
CA ALA A 220 10.96 4.53 -13.02
C ALA A 220 9.91 3.43 -13.23
N LEU A 221 9.83 2.86 -14.44
CA LEU A 221 8.84 1.84 -14.83
C LEU A 221 9.31 0.39 -14.64
N PHE A 222 10.46 0.16 -14.00
CA PHE A 222 11.09 -1.16 -13.84
C PHE A 222 11.43 -1.86 -15.18
N ARG A 223 11.62 -1.09 -16.26
CA ARG A 223 12.02 -1.64 -17.56
C ARG A 223 13.52 -1.91 -17.58
N PRO A 224 14.02 -2.76 -18.49
CA PRO A 224 15.45 -2.94 -18.69
C PRO A 224 16.15 -1.59 -18.92
N ASN A 225 17.14 -1.28 -18.09
CA ASN A 225 17.92 -0.04 -18.17
C ASN A 225 19.33 -0.30 -17.60
N LEU A 226 20.22 0.68 -17.73
CA LEU A 226 21.60 0.55 -17.23
C LEU A 226 21.72 0.59 -15.70
N GLY A 227 20.66 1.00 -15.01
CA GLY A 227 20.61 1.20 -13.57
C GLY A 227 21.41 2.41 -13.11
N PHE A 228 21.13 2.85 -11.89
CA PHE A 228 21.89 3.87 -11.18
C PHE A 228 22.95 3.20 -10.29
N LEU A 229 24.23 3.52 -10.51
CA LEU A 229 25.32 3.02 -9.66
C LEU A 229 25.57 4.00 -8.51
N ASP A 230 25.27 3.57 -7.29
CA ASP A 230 25.59 4.34 -6.09
C ASP A 230 27.13 4.47 -5.96
N PRO A 231 27.70 5.69 -5.98
CA PRO A 231 29.14 5.89 -5.96
C PRO A 231 29.77 5.54 -4.61
N ASN A 232 29.02 5.58 -3.51
CA ASN A 232 29.53 5.33 -2.17
C ASN A 232 29.58 3.83 -1.87
N THR A 233 28.53 3.09 -2.24
CA THR A 233 28.39 1.67 -1.91
C THR A 233 28.73 0.74 -3.06
N ARG A 234 28.82 1.27 -4.30
CA ARG A 234 28.98 0.50 -5.54
C ARG A 234 27.82 -0.45 -5.84
N ILE A 235 26.69 -0.27 -5.17
CA ILE A 235 25.44 -0.99 -5.43
C ILE A 235 24.76 -0.39 -6.64
N ARG A 236 24.27 -1.24 -7.55
CA ARG A 236 23.48 -0.82 -8.72
C ARG A 236 22.00 -1.00 -8.43
N TYR A 237 21.27 0.10 -8.53
CA TYR A 237 19.81 0.13 -8.49
C TYR A 237 19.27 0.00 -9.90
N THR A 238 18.40 -0.96 -10.16
CA THR A 238 17.81 -1.16 -11.50
C THR A 238 16.42 -0.55 -11.63
N ASN A 239 15.82 -0.07 -10.54
CA ASN A 239 14.57 0.66 -10.57
C ASN A 239 14.55 1.80 -9.53
N MET A 240 13.73 2.82 -9.78
CA MET A 240 13.66 4.02 -8.97
C MET A 240 12.99 3.80 -7.61
N LEU A 241 12.03 2.86 -7.50
CA LEU A 241 11.35 2.58 -6.24
C LEU A 241 12.34 2.05 -5.19
N ASP A 242 13.20 1.12 -5.56
CA ASP A 242 14.25 0.58 -4.68
C ASP A 242 15.18 1.68 -4.18
N ALA A 243 15.59 2.58 -5.07
CA ALA A 243 16.44 3.70 -4.71
C ALA A 243 15.74 4.67 -3.74
N GLN A 244 14.45 4.93 -3.93
CA GLN A 244 13.65 5.77 -3.02
C GLN A 244 13.49 5.11 -1.65
N LEU A 245 13.18 3.81 -1.61
CA LEU A 245 13.08 3.02 -0.37
C LEU A 245 14.41 2.99 0.39
N ASP A 246 15.52 2.77 -0.31
CA ASP A 246 16.85 2.69 0.28
C ASP A 246 17.38 4.05 0.74
N ALA A 247 16.96 5.15 0.10
CA ALA A 247 17.21 6.49 0.60
C ALA A 247 16.51 6.74 1.95
N VAL A 248 15.24 6.33 2.08
CA VAL A 248 14.51 6.41 3.35
C VAL A 248 15.16 5.51 4.40
N PHE A 249 15.50 4.27 4.03
CA PHE A 249 16.17 3.33 4.93
C PHE A 249 17.52 3.89 5.43
N SER A 250 18.33 4.47 4.54
CA SER A 250 19.61 5.08 4.91
C SER A 250 19.41 6.24 5.89
N ALA A 251 18.39 7.08 5.67
CA ALA A 251 18.04 8.17 6.59
C ALA A 251 17.62 7.63 7.97
N MET A 252 16.75 6.62 8.02
CA MET A 252 16.33 5.97 9.27
C MET A 252 17.51 5.31 10.00
N LYS A 253 18.34 4.58 9.27
CA LYS A 253 19.53 3.90 9.79
C LYS A 253 20.53 4.89 10.38
N SER A 254 20.72 6.06 9.78
CA SER A 254 21.59 7.12 10.30
C SER A 254 21.14 7.65 11.68
N LEU A 255 19.83 7.59 11.97
CA LEU A 255 19.26 7.93 13.27
C LEU A 255 19.22 6.74 14.25
N GLY A 256 19.68 5.56 13.82
CA GLY A 256 19.71 4.34 14.60
C GLY A 256 18.43 3.50 14.51
N PHE A 257 17.61 3.65 13.46
CA PHE A 257 16.31 3.00 13.27
C PHE A 257 16.21 2.10 12.03
N GLY A 258 17.30 1.40 11.69
CA GLY A 258 17.33 0.48 10.55
C GLY A 258 16.56 -0.85 10.75
N ASP A 259 16.03 -1.10 11.93
CA ASP A 259 15.20 -2.26 12.30
C ASP A 259 13.70 -2.05 12.05
N LEU A 260 13.25 -0.81 11.87
CA LEU A 260 11.82 -0.51 11.68
C LEU A 260 11.32 -1.00 10.32
N GLU A 261 10.10 -1.54 10.33
CA GLU A 261 9.34 -1.87 9.12
C GLU A 261 9.00 -0.62 8.30
N ILE A 262 9.13 -0.75 6.99
CA ILE A 262 8.72 0.28 6.02
C ILE A 262 7.50 -0.25 5.28
N VAL A 263 6.45 0.56 5.22
CA VAL A 263 5.23 0.28 4.44
C VAL A 263 5.08 1.37 3.38
N ILE A 264 4.82 0.95 2.14
CA ILE A 264 4.49 1.84 1.04
C ILE A 264 3.01 2.19 1.18
N ALA A 265 2.72 3.37 1.74
CA ALA A 265 1.36 3.83 2.03
C ALA A 265 0.65 4.35 0.78
N GLU A 266 1.40 4.85 -0.19
CA GLU A 266 0.90 5.25 -1.50
C GLU A 266 2.01 5.14 -2.54
N THR A 267 1.69 4.51 -3.67
CA THR A 267 2.49 4.60 -4.88
C THR A 267 1.62 4.24 -6.08
N GLY A 268 1.85 4.85 -7.23
CA GLY A 268 1.03 4.61 -8.41
C GLY A 268 1.50 5.43 -9.59
N TRP A 269 0.77 5.33 -10.69
CA TRP A 269 1.11 6.00 -11.94
C TRP A 269 -0.16 6.40 -12.69
N PRO A 270 -0.27 7.67 -13.14
CA PRO A 270 -1.50 8.16 -13.75
C PRO A 270 -1.65 7.68 -15.19
N SER A 271 -2.87 7.28 -15.56
CA SER A 271 -3.23 6.83 -16.91
C SER A 271 -3.43 7.97 -17.91
N LYS A 272 -3.50 9.21 -17.42
CA LYS A 272 -3.63 10.43 -18.22
C LYS A 272 -3.02 11.61 -17.47
N GLY A 273 -2.39 12.52 -18.21
CA GLY A 273 -1.82 13.75 -17.67
C GLY A 273 -1.74 14.83 -18.75
N GLU A 274 -1.27 16.01 -18.36
CA GLU A 274 -0.88 17.08 -19.28
C GLU A 274 0.41 16.72 -20.03
N PRO A 275 0.72 17.37 -21.17
CA PRO A 275 1.94 17.11 -21.93
C PRO A 275 3.25 17.28 -21.14
N SER A 276 3.26 18.13 -20.11
CA SER A 276 4.40 18.33 -19.21
C SER A 276 4.61 17.19 -18.21
N GLN A 277 3.63 16.30 -18.05
CA GLN A 277 3.64 15.22 -17.08
C GLN A 277 4.23 13.97 -17.71
N ILE A 278 5.56 13.97 -17.83
CA ILE A 278 6.32 12.93 -18.52
C ILE A 278 5.90 11.53 -18.07
N GLY A 279 5.65 10.67 -19.04
CA GLY A 279 5.31 9.28 -18.81
C GLY A 279 3.85 9.04 -18.37
N ALA A 280 3.03 10.06 -18.11
CA ALA A 280 1.60 9.85 -17.85
C ALA A 280 0.93 9.21 -19.09
N GLY A 281 0.15 8.16 -18.88
CA GLY A 281 -0.45 7.39 -19.97
C GLY A 281 -0.87 6.00 -19.54
N GLN A 282 -1.93 5.48 -20.16
CA GLN A 282 -2.54 4.20 -19.79
C GLN A 282 -1.55 3.02 -19.87
N GLU A 283 -0.71 3.00 -20.90
CA GLU A 283 0.30 1.95 -21.06
C GLU A 283 1.35 1.98 -19.94
N ASN A 284 1.90 3.16 -19.64
CA ASN A 284 2.90 3.32 -18.58
C ASN A 284 2.29 3.04 -17.20
N ALA A 285 1.03 3.46 -16.96
CA ALA A 285 0.30 3.15 -15.74
C ALA A 285 0.11 1.65 -15.53
N ALA A 286 -0.28 0.94 -16.59
CA ALA A 286 -0.41 -0.51 -16.57
C ALA A 286 0.93 -1.21 -16.30
N GLN A 287 2.01 -0.74 -16.92
CA GLN A 287 3.33 -1.30 -16.71
C GLN A 287 3.85 -1.05 -15.30
N TYR A 288 3.75 0.19 -14.79
CA TYR A 288 4.19 0.53 -13.44
C TYR A 288 3.50 -0.32 -12.39
N ASN A 289 2.16 -0.31 -12.36
CA ASN A 289 1.39 -1.00 -11.33
C ASN A 289 1.57 -2.53 -11.41
N ARG A 290 1.69 -3.11 -12.62
CA ARG A 290 1.98 -4.54 -12.80
C ARG A 290 3.38 -4.92 -12.33
N ASN A 291 4.38 -4.11 -12.68
CA ASN A 291 5.78 -4.37 -12.30
C ASN A 291 6.00 -4.15 -10.81
N LEU A 292 5.39 -3.12 -10.21
CA LEU A 292 5.32 -2.90 -8.78
C LEU A 292 4.80 -4.15 -8.08
N MET A 293 3.62 -4.64 -8.48
CA MET A 293 3.04 -5.85 -7.90
C MET A 293 3.95 -7.06 -8.02
N ARG A 294 4.59 -7.27 -9.18
CA ARG A 294 5.53 -8.37 -9.36
C ARG A 294 6.72 -8.24 -8.42
N HIS A 295 7.29 -7.03 -8.32
CA HIS A 295 8.46 -6.75 -7.51
C HIS A 295 8.17 -6.92 -6.01
N VAL A 296 7.12 -6.31 -5.46
CA VAL A 296 6.84 -6.44 -4.02
C VAL A 296 6.38 -7.86 -3.61
N ASN A 297 5.85 -8.65 -4.56
CA ASN A 297 5.50 -10.05 -4.36
C ASN A 297 6.66 -11.03 -4.58
N SER A 298 7.77 -10.63 -5.22
CA SER A 298 8.91 -11.53 -5.42
C SER A 298 9.61 -11.86 -4.10
N GLY A 299 9.51 -10.94 -3.14
CA GLY A 299 10.20 -11.04 -1.85
C GLY A 299 11.69 -10.73 -1.95
N ASP A 300 12.19 -10.24 -3.10
CA ASP A 300 13.61 -9.89 -3.27
C ASP A 300 14.04 -8.74 -2.34
N GLY A 301 13.09 -7.86 -1.99
CA GLY A 301 13.33 -6.64 -1.26
C GLY A 301 14.06 -5.60 -2.09
N THR A 302 14.83 -4.75 -1.42
CA THR A 302 15.69 -3.73 -2.06
C THR A 302 17.16 -4.08 -1.85
N PRO A 303 18.10 -3.44 -2.58
CA PRO A 303 19.52 -3.70 -2.40
C PRO A 303 20.07 -3.52 -0.98
N LEU A 304 19.59 -2.55 -0.19
CA LEU A 304 19.98 -2.39 1.23
C LEU A 304 19.07 -3.14 2.21
N MET A 305 17.91 -3.63 1.77
CA MET A 305 16.97 -4.43 2.55
C MET A 305 16.62 -5.74 1.81
N PRO A 306 17.61 -6.62 1.55
CA PRO A 306 17.38 -7.83 0.76
C PRO A 306 16.47 -8.80 1.52
N ASN A 307 15.65 -9.54 0.77
CA ASN A 307 14.66 -10.50 1.27
C ASN A 307 13.54 -9.88 2.13
N ARG A 308 13.37 -8.55 2.08
CA ARG A 308 12.30 -7.86 2.80
C ARG A 308 11.05 -7.77 1.92
N THR A 309 9.89 -8.08 2.50
CA THR A 309 8.59 -7.81 1.86
C THR A 309 8.05 -6.47 2.31
N PHE A 310 7.50 -5.69 1.37
CA PHE A 310 6.87 -4.41 1.67
C PHE A 310 5.35 -4.52 1.55
N GLU A 311 4.63 -4.31 2.66
CA GLU A 311 3.20 -4.01 2.57
C GLU A 311 3.03 -2.75 1.72
N THR A 312 2.17 -2.82 0.70
CA THR A 312 2.12 -1.81 -0.36
C THR A 312 0.70 -1.46 -0.73
N TYR A 313 0.35 -0.18 -0.69
CA TYR A 313 -0.95 0.34 -1.09
C TYR A 313 -0.83 1.06 -2.43
N ILE A 314 -1.45 0.51 -3.46
CA ILE A 314 -1.49 1.15 -4.78
C ILE A 314 -2.42 2.37 -4.71
N PHE A 315 -1.94 3.51 -5.19
CA PHE A 315 -2.71 4.73 -5.37
C PHE A 315 -3.17 4.83 -6.84
N SER A 316 -4.47 4.69 -7.13
CA SER A 316 -5.60 4.48 -6.21
C SER A 316 -6.65 3.53 -6.80
N LEU A 317 -7.71 3.23 -6.04
CA LEU A 317 -8.75 2.30 -6.47
C LEU A 317 -9.51 2.83 -7.69
N PHE A 318 -9.89 4.10 -7.65
CA PHE A 318 -10.68 4.76 -8.69
C PHE A 318 -10.00 6.06 -9.14
N ASN A 319 -10.36 6.50 -10.34
CA ASN A 319 -10.14 7.89 -10.71
C ASN A 319 -11.00 8.78 -9.79
N GLU A 320 -10.42 9.86 -9.30
CA GLU A 320 -11.09 10.78 -8.38
C GLU A 320 -11.28 12.12 -9.12
N ASP A 321 -12.40 12.27 -9.80
CA ASP A 321 -12.65 13.33 -10.80
C ASP A 321 -12.74 14.75 -10.20
N LEU A 322 -13.05 14.85 -8.91
CA LEU A 322 -13.07 16.11 -8.16
C LEU A 322 -11.73 16.49 -7.52
N LYS A 323 -10.66 15.70 -7.70
CA LYS A 323 -9.34 16.06 -7.15
C LYS A 323 -8.83 17.37 -7.76
N PRO A 324 -8.38 18.33 -6.91
CA PRO A 324 -7.76 19.55 -7.39
C PRO A 324 -6.36 19.29 -7.96
N GLY A 325 -5.80 20.28 -8.65
CA GLY A 325 -4.43 20.20 -9.18
C GLY A 325 -4.35 19.69 -10.63
N PRO A 326 -3.17 19.21 -11.06
CA PRO A 326 -2.91 18.86 -12.45
C PRO A 326 -3.75 17.67 -12.91
N THR A 327 -3.84 17.49 -14.23
CA THR A 327 -4.67 16.45 -14.84
C THR A 327 -4.35 15.04 -14.34
N CYS A 328 -3.09 14.73 -14.01
CA CYS A 328 -2.74 13.43 -13.43
C CYS A 328 -3.51 13.07 -12.16
N GLU A 329 -3.81 14.05 -11.30
CA GLU A 329 -4.42 13.80 -9.98
C GLU A 329 -5.76 13.09 -10.10
N ARG A 330 -6.50 13.35 -11.18
CA ARG A 330 -7.82 12.77 -11.47
C ARG A 330 -7.74 11.40 -12.16
N ASN A 331 -6.54 10.86 -12.43
CA ASN A 331 -6.34 9.73 -13.35
C ASN A 331 -5.42 8.61 -12.80
N PHE A 332 -5.36 8.41 -11.48
CA PHE A 332 -4.56 7.34 -10.83
C PHE A 332 -5.28 5.99 -10.67
N GLY A 333 -6.57 5.92 -10.99
CA GLY A 333 -7.43 4.78 -10.72
C GLY A 333 -7.02 3.50 -11.42
N LEU A 334 -7.09 2.39 -10.69
CA LEU A 334 -7.01 1.02 -11.22
C LEU A 334 -8.32 0.60 -11.91
N PHE A 335 -9.45 1.14 -11.45
CA PHE A 335 -10.78 0.84 -11.96
C PHE A 335 -11.53 2.11 -12.34
N GLY A 336 -12.43 1.99 -13.31
CA GLY A 336 -13.45 2.99 -13.58
C GLY A 336 -14.56 2.96 -12.52
N PRO A 337 -15.45 3.96 -12.51
CA PRO A 337 -16.58 4.02 -11.59
C PRO A 337 -17.59 2.88 -11.80
N ASP A 338 -17.55 2.16 -12.91
CA ASP A 338 -18.35 0.96 -13.17
C ASP A 338 -17.67 -0.34 -12.74
N LEU A 339 -16.59 -0.26 -11.94
CA LEU A 339 -15.75 -1.37 -11.47
C LEU A 339 -15.00 -2.11 -12.60
N THR A 340 -15.02 -1.60 -13.83
CA THR A 340 -14.21 -2.18 -14.90
C THR A 340 -12.74 -1.77 -14.73
N PRO A 341 -11.77 -2.66 -15.01
CA PRO A 341 -10.36 -2.28 -14.94
C PRO A 341 -10.07 -1.17 -15.95
N ALA A 342 -9.46 -0.07 -15.49
CA ALA A 342 -8.97 0.98 -16.38
C ALA A 342 -7.87 0.43 -17.30
N TYR A 343 -7.10 -0.54 -16.81
CA TYR A 343 -6.09 -1.30 -17.54
C TYR A 343 -5.81 -2.61 -16.78
N ASP A 344 -5.30 -3.63 -17.47
CA ASP A 344 -4.95 -4.89 -16.79
C ASP A 344 -3.62 -4.75 -16.04
N VAL A 345 -3.62 -5.16 -14.77
CA VAL A 345 -2.45 -5.22 -13.89
C VAL A 345 -2.32 -6.59 -13.19
N GLY A 346 -3.20 -7.55 -13.50
CA GLY A 346 -3.24 -8.84 -12.83
C GLY A 346 -3.86 -8.82 -11.41
N ILE A 347 -4.63 -7.78 -11.06
CA ILE A 347 -5.32 -7.67 -9.77
C ILE A 347 -6.59 -8.52 -9.70
N LEU A 348 -7.24 -8.76 -10.83
CA LEU A 348 -8.44 -9.60 -10.89
C LEU A 348 -8.08 -11.06 -10.60
N ARG A 349 -8.92 -11.75 -9.83
CA ARG A 349 -8.78 -13.19 -9.61
C ARG A 349 -8.89 -13.94 -10.94
N PRO A 350 -8.19 -15.07 -11.11
CA PRO A 350 -8.17 -15.81 -12.38
C PRO A 350 -9.56 -16.10 -12.95
N THR A 351 -10.51 -16.50 -12.09
CA THR A 351 -11.90 -16.80 -12.47
C THR A 351 -12.65 -15.59 -13.04
N VAL A 352 -12.39 -14.39 -12.52
CA VAL A 352 -12.98 -13.14 -13.01
C VAL A 352 -12.23 -12.64 -14.24
N SER A 353 -10.91 -12.74 -14.26
CA SER A 353 -10.06 -12.36 -15.40
C SER A 353 -10.49 -13.09 -16.69
N THR A 354 -10.74 -14.40 -16.61
CA THR A 354 -11.22 -15.19 -17.77
C THR A 354 -12.58 -14.74 -18.27
N ALA A 355 -13.49 -14.34 -17.37
CA ALA A 355 -14.82 -13.86 -17.73
C ALA A 355 -14.79 -12.47 -18.39
N VAL A 356 -13.94 -11.56 -17.88
CA VAL A 356 -13.73 -10.23 -18.47
C VAL A 356 -13.12 -10.37 -19.87
N ALA A 357 -12.10 -11.21 -20.04
CA ALA A 357 -11.49 -11.48 -21.34
C ALA A 357 -12.53 -12.03 -22.32
N ALA A 358 -13.32 -13.03 -21.93
CA ALA A 358 -14.37 -13.60 -22.77
C ALA A 358 -15.42 -12.56 -23.20
N ARG A 359 -15.80 -11.64 -22.31
CA ARG A 359 -16.75 -10.55 -22.61
C ARG A 359 -16.16 -9.53 -23.60
N GLN A 360 -14.88 -9.18 -23.47
CA GLN A 360 -14.18 -8.32 -24.43
C GLN A 360 -14.12 -8.97 -25.82
N TYR A 361 -13.80 -10.27 -25.90
CA TYR A 361 -13.83 -11.02 -27.16
C TYR A 361 -15.22 -11.05 -27.80
N CYS A 362 -16.28 -11.32 -27.03
CA CYS A 362 -17.66 -11.30 -27.54
C CYS A 362 -18.08 -9.93 -28.06
N ASN A 363 -17.75 -8.85 -27.34
CA ASN A 363 -18.06 -7.49 -27.76
C ASN A 363 -17.31 -7.08 -29.04
N ALA A 364 -16.02 -7.44 -29.14
CA ALA A 364 -15.22 -7.20 -30.35
C ALA A 364 -15.78 -7.99 -31.55
N ALA A 365 -16.19 -9.24 -31.33
CA ALA A 365 -16.82 -10.06 -32.37
C ALA A 365 -18.18 -9.48 -32.83
N ALA A 366 -19.00 -8.98 -31.90
CA ALA A 366 -20.28 -8.35 -32.21
C ALA A 366 -20.13 -7.05 -33.02
N LEU A 367 -19.12 -6.23 -32.70
CA LEU A 367 -18.79 -5.03 -33.46
C LEU A 367 -18.31 -5.38 -34.88
N LEU A 368 -17.43 -6.37 -35.03
CA LEU A 368 -16.97 -6.86 -36.33
C LEU A 368 -18.13 -7.41 -37.18
N SER A 369 -19.05 -8.18 -36.59
CA SER A 369 -20.22 -8.68 -37.32
C SER A 369 -21.16 -7.55 -37.77
N SER A 370 -21.27 -6.48 -36.98
CA SER A 370 -22.09 -5.31 -37.31
C SER A 370 -21.44 -4.49 -38.44
N SER A 371 -20.11 -4.32 -38.41
CA SER A 371 -19.36 -3.66 -39.48
C SER A 371 -19.39 -4.44 -40.81
N VAL A 372 -19.32 -5.78 -40.76
CA VAL A 372 -19.44 -6.64 -41.96
C VAL A 372 -20.86 -6.59 -42.52
N ALA A 373 -21.90 -6.57 -41.67
CA ALA A 373 -23.28 -6.43 -42.11
C ALA A 373 -23.54 -5.07 -42.79
N ILE A 374 -22.95 -3.98 -42.26
CA ILE A 374 -23.03 -2.65 -42.88
C ILE A 374 -22.30 -2.61 -44.22
N LEU A 375 -21.13 -3.26 -44.34
CA LEU A 375 -20.36 -3.31 -45.59
C LEU A 375 -21.09 -4.14 -46.68
N LEU A 376 -21.77 -5.22 -46.31
CA LEU A 376 -22.57 -6.03 -47.25
C LEU A 376 -23.81 -5.28 -47.75
N LEU A 377 -24.41 -4.42 -46.92
CA LEU A 377 -25.54 -3.57 -47.32
C LEU A 377 -25.14 -2.42 -48.25
N THR A 378 -23.89 -1.95 -48.21
CA THR A 378 -23.40 -0.88 -49.09
C THR A 378 -22.82 -1.37 -50.42
N MET A 379 -22.44 -2.65 -50.52
CA MET A 379 -21.99 -3.27 -51.78
C MET A 379 -23.13 -3.92 -52.59
N GLY A 380 -24.36 -3.87 -52.09
CA GLY A 380 -25.55 -4.46 -52.72
C GLY A 380 -26.43 -3.48 -53.52
N ASN A 381 -25.98 -2.25 -53.77
CA ASN A 381 -26.69 -1.24 -54.57
C ASN A 381 -25.95 -0.91 -55.87
#